data_AF-A0A1C6EG47-F1
#
_entry.id   AF-A0A1C6EG47-F1
#
_cell.length_a   1.000
_cell.length_b   1.000
_cell.length_c   1.000
_cell.angle_alpha   90.00
_cell.angle_beta   90.00
_cell.angle_gamma   90.00
#
_symmetry.space_group_name_H-M   'P 1'
#
loop_
_entity.id
_entity.type
_entity.pdbx_description
1 polymer ?
#
loop_
_entity_poly.entity_id
_entity_poly.type
_entity_poly.pdbx_seq_one_letter_code
_entity_poly.pdbx_strand_id
1 'polypeptide(L)'
;MYRVLVQGGAADEFFCLLLSAENRTYFRKLYRESEIVRACGCSVLSEGNRITQNKKVLNIISNRLPVGVKIEYNKSEAEPRNFDKLLLWETFPAEDNEQLEKRVFQAEKIMKKNSFLQVDIILYIGNIKTASTDLKSNIEPLKKSKNNCENKYKQCNVYAFTSEEDFIQNIIYLIVPRTIYEKKKITDQINSLLNQKPAKKNQ
;
A
#
# COMPACT_ATOMS: atom_id res chain seq x y z
N MET A 1 0.21 -16.08 -6.21
CA MET A 1 -0.67 -14.98 -5.75
C MET A 1 -0.01 -14.37 -4.54
N TYR A 2 0.36 -13.09 -4.60
CA TYR A 2 1.05 -12.39 -3.52
C TYR A 2 0.03 -11.77 -2.56
N ARG A 3 0.20 -12.00 -1.26
CA ARG A 3 -0.78 -11.66 -0.23
C ARG A 3 -0.23 -10.59 0.68
N VAL A 4 -0.91 -9.45 0.71
CA VAL A 4 -0.57 -8.31 1.55
C VAL A 4 -1.64 -8.16 2.62
N LEU A 5 -1.22 -8.10 3.88
CA LEU A 5 -2.08 -7.69 4.98
C LEU A 5 -1.83 -6.22 5.26
N VAL A 6 -2.89 -5.43 5.33
CA VAL A 6 -2.84 -4.06 5.85
C VAL A 6 -3.34 -4.11 7.29
N GLN A 7 -2.71 -3.37 8.19
CA GLN A 7 -3.20 -3.07 9.54
C GLN A 7 -2.95 -1.59 9.82
N GLY A 8 -3.68 -1.00 10.75
CA GLY A 8 -3.48 0.40 11.14
C GLY A 8 -4.76 1.14 11.47
N GLY A 9 -4.63 2.24 12.24
CA GLY A 9 -5.78 3.05 12.66
C GLY A 9 -6.50 3.75 11.51
N ALA A 10 -5.86 3.85 10.34
CA ALA A 10 -6.40 4.52 9.16
C ALA A 10 -6.34 3.66 7.89
N ALA A 11 -6.57 2.35 8.04
CA ALA A 11 -6.66 1.43 6.91
C ALA A 11 -7.74 1.85 5.89
N ASP A 12 -8.79 2.56 6.31
CA ASP A 12 -9.81 3.09 5.41
C ASP A 12 -9.23 4.05 4.36
N GLU A 13 -8.26 4.87 4.73
CA GLU A 13 -7.61 5.81 3.82
C GLU A 13 -6.75 5.06 2.79
N PHE A 14 -6.04 4.01 3.20
CA PHE A 14 -5.32 3.13 2.27
C PHE A 14 -6.25 2.60 1.16
N PHE A 15 -7.38 1.98 1.54
CA PHE A 15 -8.31 1.43 0.55
C PHE A 15 -9.05 2.52 -0.24
N CYS A 16 -9.30 3.70 0.34
CA CYS A 16 -9.81 4.86 -0.39
C CYS A 16 -8.88 5.27 -1.53
N LEU A 17 -7.57 5.26 -1.29
CA LEU A 17 -6.56 5.67 -2.25
C LEU A 17 -6.32 4.60 -3.33
N LEU A 18 -6.88 3.40 -3.20
CA LEU A 18 -6.94 2.44 -4.29
C LEU A 18 -8.06 2.74 -5.30
N LEU A 19 -8.93 3.69 -5.00
CA LEU A 19 -10.12 4.00 -5.79
C LEU A 19 -10.06 5.39 -6.44
N SER A 20 -10.75 5.54 -7.57
CA SER A 20 -11.05 6.84 -8.18
C SER A 20 -11.88 7.70 -7.22
N ALA A 21 -11.72 9.03 -7.32
CA ALA A 21 -12.34 9.99 -6.40
C ALA A 21 -13.87 9.80 -6.27
N GLU A 22 -14.55 9.54 -7.39
CA GLU A 22 -16.00 9.30 -7.47
C GLU A 22 -16.48 8.11 -6.60
N ASN A 23 -15.65 7.08 -6.44
CA ASN A 23 -16.01 5.84 -5.76
C ASN A 23 -15.79 5.91 -4.23
N ARG A 24 -15.10 6.94 -3.73
CA ARG A 24 -14.65 6.99 -2.33
C ARG A 24 -15.78 7.20 -1.35
N THR A 25 -16.76 8.04 -1.68
CA THR A 25 -17.92 8.28 -0.82
C THR A 25 -18.73 7.00 -0.66
N TYR A 26 -18.98 6.30 -1.78
CA TYR A 26 -19.65 5.00 -1.78
C TYR A 26 -18.86 3.95 -0.99
N PHE A 27 -17.56 3.83 -1.25
CA PHE A 27 -16.66 2.96 -0.50
C PHE A 27 -16.73 3.20 1.01
N ARG A 28 -16.61 4.44 1.48
CA ARG A 28 -16.58 4.76 2.91
C ARG A 28 -17.86 4.37 3.63
N LYS A 29 -19.01 4.45 2.95
CA LYS A 29 -20.28 3.95 3.48
C LYS A 29 -20.19 2.43 3.72
N LEU A 30 -19.86 1.65 2.69
CA LEU A 30 -19.77 0.19 2.78
C LEU A 30 -18.65 -0.28 3.72
N TYR A 31 -17.55 0.46 3.77
CA TYR A 31 -16.42 0.17 4.66
C TYR A 31 -16.89 0.14 6.11
N ARG A 32 -17.69 1.11 6.56
CA ARG A 32 -18.19 1.16 7.95
C ARG A 32 -19.01 -0.07 8.33
N GLU A 33 -19.77 -0.62 7.37
CA GLU A 33 -20.64 -1.78 7.55
C GLU A 33 -19.90 -3.14 7.43
N SER A 34 -18.63 -3.11 7.04
CA SER A 34 -17.83 -4.31 6.77
C SER A 34 -16.87 -4.65 7.91
N GLU A 35 -16.62 -5.94 8.13
CA GLU A 35 -15.59 -6.45 9.05
C GLU A 35 -14.28 -6.75 8.32
N ILE A 36 -14.38 -7.20 7.06
CA ILE A 36 -13.24 -7.55 6.23
C ILE A 36 -13.28 -6.72 4.96
N VAL A 37 -12.12 -6.19 4.56
CA VAL A 37 -11.93 -5.48 3.31
C VAL A 37 -10.88 -6.21 2.49
N ARG A 38 -11.17 -6.45 1.21
CA ARG A 38 -10.29 -7.11 0.26
C ARG A 38 -10.12 -6.23 -0.96
N ALA A 39 -8.90 -6.14 -1.46
CA ALA A 39 -8.62 -5.49 -2.74
C ALA A 39 -7.76 -6.40 -3.62
N CYS A 40 -8.06 -6.45 -4.91
CA CYS A 40 -7.25 -7.14 -5.90
C CYS A 40 -7.15 -6.35 -7.21
N GLY A 41 -6.11 -6.65 -7.99
CA GLY A 41 -5.96 -6.14 -9.35
C GLY A 41 -6.77 -6.92 -10.37
N CYS A 42 -7.15 -6.26 -11.46
CA CYS A 42 -7.80 -6.86 -12.63
C CYS A 42 -6.86 -6.87 -13.84
N SER A 43 -6.95 -7.90 -14.68
CA SER A 43 -6.22 -8.00 -15.95
C SER A 43 -6.87 -7.19 -17.06
N VAL A 44 -8.13 -6.80 -16.89
CA VAL A 44 -8.94 -6.13 -17.90
C VAL A 44 -8.84 -4.62 -17.67
N LEU A 45 -7.95 -3.96 -18.42
CA LEU A 45 -7.68 -2.51 -18.35
C LEU A 45 -8.92 -1.64 -18.55
N SER A 46 -9.96 -2.18 -19.23
CA SER A 46 -11.20 -1.47 -19.52
C SER A 46 -12.26 -1.55 -18.41
N GLU A 47 -12.07 -2.41 -17.41
CA GLU A 47 -12.96 -2.45 -16.24
C GLU A 47 -12.41 -1.49 -15.18
N GLY A 48 -13.10 -0.37 -14.99
CA GLY A 48 -12.81 0.58 -13.92
C GLY A 48 -12.91 -0.05 -12.52
N ASN A 49 -12.76 0.77 -11.49
CA ASN A 49 -12.89 0.30 -10.11
C ASN A 49 -14.27 -0.34 -9.88
N ARG A 50 -14.30 -1.55 -9.29
CA ARG A 50 -15.54 -2.20 -8.87
C ARG A 50 -15.55 -2.39 -7.37
N ILE A 51 -16.69 -2.12 -6.76
CA ILE A 51 -16.91 -2.28 -5.33
C ILE A 51 -18.13 -3.18 -5.17
N THR A 52 -17.96 -4.29 -4.47
CA THR A 52 -19.05 -5.22 -4.15
C THR A 52 -18.99 -5.58 -2.68
N GLN A 53 -20.15 -5.75 -2.05
CA GLN A 53 -20.22 -6.18 -0.65
C GLN A 53 -21.04 -7.47 -0.58
N ASN A 54 -20.49 -8.49 0.06
CA ASN A 54 -21.20 -9.72 0.35
C ASN A 54 -21.13 -9.96 1.86
N LYS A 55 -22.29 -9.88 2.53
CA LYS A 55 -22.39 -9.88 3.99
C LYS A 55 -21.47 -8.78 4.55
N LYS A 56 -20.59 -9.12 5.50
CA LYS A 56 -19.63 -8.19 6.12
C LYS A 56 -18.27 -8.15 5.41
N VAL A 57 -18.18 -8.62 4.16
CA VAL A 57 -16.95 -8.61 3.35
C VAL A 57 -17.10 -7.64 2.19
N LEU A 58 -16.28 -6.60 2.19
CA LEU A 58 -16.16 -5.62 1.11
C LEU A 58 -15.04 -6.03 0.16
N ASN A 59 -15.36 -6.19 -1.13
CA ASN A 59 -14.39 -6.52 -2.16
C ASN A 59 -14.23 -5.35 -3.12
N ILE A 60 -12.97 -5.01 -3.39
CA ILE A 60 -12.53 -3.95 -4.27
C ILE A 60 -11.74 -4.58 -5.40
N ILE A 61 -12.12 -4.28 -6.63
CA ILE A 61 -11.27 -4.49 -7.79
C ILE A 61 -10.74 -3.11 -8.18
N SER A 62 -9.42 -2.96 -8.17
CA SER A 62 -8.75 -1.70 -8.46
C SER A 62 -7.79 -1.85 -9.63
N ASN A 63 -7.83 -0.89 -10.56
CA ASN A 63 -6.86 -0.78 -11.64
C ASN A 63 -5.50 -0.23 -11.20
N ARG A 64 -5.38 0.25 -9.95
CA ARG A 64 -4.12 0.67 -9.32
C ARG A 64 -3.31 -0.52 -8.79
N LEU A 65 -3.91 -1.72 -8.79
CA LEU A 65 -3.29 -2.95 -8.31
C LEU A 65 -2.94 -3.89 -9.47
N PRO A 66 -1.76 -4.55 -9.45
CA PRO A 66 -1.42 -5.55 -10.43
C PRO A 66 -2.20 -6.86 -10.23
N VAL A 67 -2.36 -7.61 -11.32
CA VAL A 67 -2.96 -8.95 -11.30
C VAL A 67 -2.17 -9.88 -10.39
N GLY A 68 -2.88 -10.71 -9.62
CA GLY A 68 -2.26 -11.71 -8.75
C GLY A 68 -1.80 -11.18 -7.39
N VAL A 69 -2.03 -9.89 -7.09
CA VAL A 69 -1.93 -9.33 -5.73
C VAL A 69 -3.32 -9.35 -5.07
N LYS A 70 -3.36 -9.83 -3.83
CA LYS A 70 -4.51 -9.74 -2.95
C LYS A 70 -4.12 -8.99 -1.68
N ILE A 71 -4.82 -7.91 -1.40
CA ILE A 71 -4.68 -7.11 -0.18
C ILE A 71 -5.88 -7.38 0.71
N GLU A 72 -5.66 -7.57 2.01
CA GLU A 72 -6.71 -7.81 2.99
C GLU A 72 -6.51 -6.96 4.23
N TYR A 73 -7.62 -6.53 4.83
CA TYR A 73 -7.67 -5.92 6.15
C TYR A 73 -8.83 -6.53 6.92
N ASN A 74 -8.56 -6.94 8.15
CA ASN A 74 -9.56 -7.47 9.06
C ASN A 74 -9.64 -6.57 10.29
N LYS A 75 -10.81 -5.97 10.51
CA LYS A 75 -11.06 -5.07 11.64
C LYS A 75 -11.09 -5.77 12.99
N SER A 76 -11.38 -7.06 13.02
CA SER A 76 -11.44 -7.83 14.25
C SER A 76 -10.06 -8.32 14.73
N GLU A 77 -8.97 -7.90 14.06
CA GLU A 77 -7.58 -8.25 14.39
C GLU A 77 -7.32 -9.77 14.54
N ALA A 78 -8.13 -10.62 13.90
CA ALA A 78 -7.90 -12.06 13.94
C ALA A 78 -6.51 -12.39 13.38
N GLU A 79 -5.80 -13.32 14.02
CA GLU A 79 -4.42 -13.67 13.66
C GLU A 79 -4.31 -13.91 12.15
N PRO A 80 -3.49 -13.12 11.44
CA PRO A 80 -3.42 -13.23 10.01
C PRO A 80 -2.73 -14.54 9.62
N ARG A 81 -3.45 -15.41 8.92
CA ARG A 81 -2.88 -16.65 8.36
C ARG A 81 -2.42 -16.40 6.92
N ASN A 82 -1.18 -16.76 6.63
CA ASN A 82 -0.60 -16.87 5.27
C ASN A 82 -0.63 -15.58 4.43
N PHE A 83 0.19 -14.60 4.81
CA PHE A 83 0.51 -13.40 4.03
C PHE A 83 2.02 -13.31 3.80
N ASP A 84 2.40 -12.68 2.68
CA ASP A 84 3.80 -12.49 2.28
C ASP A 84 4.34 -11.14 2.80
N LYS A 85 3.44 -10.18 3.07
CA LYS A 85 3.81 -8.84 3.51
C LYS A 85 2.78 -8.21 4.45
N LEU A 86 3.26 -7.50 5.46
CA LEU A 86 2.46 -6.68 6.37
C LEU A 86 2.76 -5.19 6.13
N LEU A 87 1.71 -4.41 5.88
CA LEU A 87 1.77 -2.95 5.80
C LEU A 87 1.07 -2.36 7.03
N LEU A 88 1.83 -1.65 7.88
CA LEU A 88 1.32 -0.94 9.05
C LEU A 88 1.08 0.52 8.67
N TRP A 89 -0.18 0.88 8.39
CA TRP A 89 -0.59 2.18 7.88
C TRP A 89 -1.02 3.12 9.00
N GLU A 90 -0.17 4.11 9.30
CA GLU A 90 -0.33 4.99 10.47
C GLU A 90 -0.21 6.47 10.09
N THR A 91 -1.01 7.31 10.76
CA THR A 91 -0.79 8.77 10.74
C THR A 91 0.44 9.12 11.56
N PHE A 92 1.21 10.14 11.16
CA PHE A 92 2.27 10.68 12.01
C PHE A 92 1.69 11.63 13.09
N PRO A 93 2.38 11.81 14.23
CA PRO A 93 3.53 11.05 14.70
C PRO A 93 3.12 9.63 15.13
N ALA A 94 4.02 8.66 14.94
CA ALA A 94 3.72 7.25 15.17
C ALA A 94 4.74 6.55 16.08
N GLU A 95 5.89 7.18 16.35
CA GLU A 95 6.99 6.58 17.12
C GLU A 95 6.58 6.12 18.53
N ASP A 96 5.67 6.87 19.16
CA ASP A 96 5.17 6.63 20.52
C ASP A 96 3.76 6.02 20.52
N ASN A 97 3.28 5.53 19.37
CA ASN A 97 1.98 4.90 19.27
C ASN A 97 2.03 3.45 19.83
N GLU A 98 1.41 3.24 21.00
CA GLU A 98 1.36 1.92 21.65
C GLU A 98 0.76 0.82 20.75
N GLN A 99 -0.19 1.14 19.88
CA GLN A 99 -0.82 0.17 18.98
C GLN A 99 0.14 -0.23 17.87
N LEU A 100 0.91 0.73 17.33
CA LEU A 100 1.98 0.41 16.38
C LEU A 100 3.02 -0.50 17.04
N GLU A 101 3.46 -0.16 18.25
CA GLU A 101 4.46 -0.95 18.98
C GLU A 101 3.98 -2.39 19.21
N LYS A 102 2.72 -2.58 19.62
CA LYS A 102 2.09 -3.90 19.76
C LYS A 102 2.08 -4.68 18.44
N ARG A 103 1.70 -4.04 17.33
CA ARG A 103 1.65 -4.66 15.99
C ARG A 103 3.03 -5.07 15.51
N VAL A 104 4.03 -4.20 15.68
CA VAL A 104 5.43 -4.49 15.31
C VAL A 104 5.95 -5.67 16.12
N PHE A 105 5.75 -5.69 17.44
CA PHE A 105 6.19 -6.78 18.30
C PHE A 105 5.52 -8.12 17.97
N GLN A 106 4.22 -8.10 17.60
CA GLN A 106 3.54 -9.29 17.10
C GLN A 106 4.11 -9.76 15.77
N ALA A 107 4.38 -8.84 14.84
CA ALA A 107 4.95 -9.14 13.54
C ALA A 107 6.36 -9.74 13.66
N GLU A 108 7.20 -9.26 14.59
CA GLU A 108 8.53 -9.82 14.87
C GLU A 108 8.46 -11.31 15.23
N LYS A 109 7.47 -11.72 16.04
CA LYS A 109 7.28 -13.14 16.39
C LYS A 109 6.99 -14.00 15.18
N ILE A 110 6.29 -13.44 14.18
CA ILE A 110 5.97 -14.11 12.92
C ILE A 110 7.20 -14.15 12.01
N MET A 111 7.94 -13.04 11.89
CA MET A 111 9.18 -12.96 11.11
C MET A 111 10.23 -13.97 11.57
N LYS A 112 10.35 -14.22 12.88
CA LYS A 112 11.23 -15.27 13.43
C LYS A 112 10.88 -16.68 12.94
N LYS A 113 9.62 -16.93 12.58
CA LYS A 113 9.13 -18.22 12.05
C LYS A 113 9.09 -18.24 10.52
N ASN A 114 9.05 -17.07 9.88
CA ASN A 114 8.99 -16.90 8.43
C ASN A 114 9.96 -15.81 7.99
N SER A 115 11.16 -16.22 7.58
CA SER A 115 12.23 -15.32 7.14
C SER A 115 11.91 -14.54 5.86
N PHE A 116 10.89 -14.96 5.09
CA PHE A 116 10.47 -14.27 3.88
C PHE A 116 9.42 -13.19 4.13
N LEU A 117 8.85 -13.11 5.33
CA LEU A 117 7.86 -12.10 5.67
C LEU A 117 8.52 -10.71 5.71
N GLN A 118 7.95 -9.78 4.95
CA GLN A 118 8.32 -8.35 5.01
C GLN A 118 7.30 -7.55 5.83
N VAL A 119 7.80 -6.62 6.65
CA VAL A 119 6.97 -5.70 7.44
C VAL A 119 7.41 -4.28 7.12
N ASP A 120 6.47 -3.49 6.61
CA ASP A 120 6.69 -2.09 6.28
C ASP A 120 5.75 -1.19 7.11
N ILE A 121 6.31 -0.16 7.73
CA ILE A 121 5.58 0.91 8.40
C ILE A 121 5.39 2.04 7.40
N ILE A 122 4.15 2.45 7.21
CA ILE A 122 3.78 3.52 6.29
C ILE A 122 3.21 4.67 7.08
N LEU A 123 3.95 5.78 7.10
CA LEU A 123 3.55 7.03 7.73
C LEU A 123 2.91 7.94 6.70
N TYR A 124 1.85 8.64 7.08
CA TYR A 124 1.24 9.60 6.17
C TYR A 124 0.58 10.77 6.89
N ILE A 125 0.30 11.84 6.13
CA ILE A 125 -0.42 13.01 6.62
C ILE A 125 -1.92 12.78 6.51
N GLY A 126 -2.64 12.83 7.64
CA GLY A 126 -4.10 12.69 7.68
C GLY A 126 -4.77 13.49 6.56
N ASN A 127 -5.63 12.82 5.77
CA ASN A 127 -6.29 13.38 4.58
C ASN A 127 -5.34 13.70 3.40
N ILE A 128 -4.71 12.65 2.85
CA ILE A 128 -3.81 12.68 1.68
C ILE A 128 -4.43 13.37 0.44
N LYS A 129 -5.76 13.45 0.37
CA LYS A 129 -6.54 13.86 -0.81
C LYS A 129 -6.32 15.30 -1.27
N THR A 130 -6.03 16.24 -0.37
CA THR A 130 -6.16 17.66 -0.70
C THR A 130 -4.87 18.34 -1.13
N ALA A 131 -3.71 17.68 -1.04
CA ALA A 131 -2.39 18.27 -1.33
C ALA A 131 -2.23 19.71 -0.77
N SER A 132 -2.94 20.05 0.32
CA SER A 132 -3.15 21.43 0.71
C SER A 132 -1.86 22.08 1.18
N THR A 133 -1.78 23.41 1.11
CA THR A 133 -0.61 24.17 1.57
C THR A 133 -0.22 23.93 3.03
N ASP A 134 -1.16 23.51 3.90
CA ASP A 134 -0.89 23.09 5.28
C ASP A 134 -0.15 21.75 5.39
N LEU A 135 0.01 21.00 4.29
CA LEU A 135 0.87 19.81 4.28
C LEU A 135 2.35 20.18 4.27
N LYS A 136 2.74 21.35 3.73
CA LYS A 136 4.15 21.77 3.68
C LYS A 136 4.74 21.94 5.08
N SER A 137 3.97 22.48 6.03
CA SER A 137 4.39 22.63 7.43
C SER A 137 4.54 21.29 8.15
N ASN A 138 3.94 20.22 7.62
CA ASN A 138 3.96 18.87 8.17
C ASN A 138 5.04 17.96 7.57
N ILE A 139 5.78 18.41 6.54
CA ILE A 139 6.84 17.62 5.90
C ILE A 139 7.99 17.34 6.87
N GLU A 140 8.49 18.35 7.57
CA GLU A 140 9.60 18.18 8.52
C GLU A 140 9.22 17.32 9.74
N PRO A 141 8.04 17.53 10.38
CA PRO A 141 7.52 16.60 11.38
C PRO A 141 7.42 15.15 10.90
N LEU A 142 6.91 14.93 9.68
CA LEU A 142 6.78 13.59 9.10
C LEU A 142 8.15 12.94 8.87
N LYS A 143 9.13 13.69 8.34
CA LYS A 143 10.52 13.21 8.19
C LYS A 143 11.15 12.84 9.53
N LYS A 144 10.94 13.67 10.57
CA LYS A 144 11.43 13.38 11.92
C LYS A 144 10.80 12.10 12.47
N SER A 145 9.48 11.94 12.34
CA SER A 145 8.75 10.74 12.78
C SER A 145 9.22 9.49 12.03
N LYS A 146 9.45 9.60 10.71
CA LYS A 146 10.05 8.53 9.90
C LYS A 146 11.42 8.11 10.45
N ASN A 147 12.33 9.06 10.65
CA ASN A 147 13.67 8.77 11.17
C ASN A 147 13.61 8.13 12.57
N ASN A 148 12.71 8.60 13.43
CA ASN A 148 12.50 8.01 14.76
C ASN A 148 12.01 6.56 14.66
N CYS A 149 11.05 6.29 13.77
CA CYS A 149 10.56 4.94 13.51
C CYS A 149 11.65 4.03 12.91
N GLU A 150 12.48 4.52 11.97
CA GLU A 150 13.60 3.75 11.40
C GLU A 150 14.64 3.37 12.47
N ASN A 151 14.91 4.29 13.41
CA ASN A 151 15.83 4.04 14.52
C ASN A 151 15.25 3.05 15.54
N LYS A 152 13.96 3.14 15.83
CA LYS A 152 13.26 2.30 16.83
C LYS A 152 12.97 0.89 16.28
N TYR A 153 12.50 0.78 15.05
CA TYR A 153 12.00 -0.46 14.43
C TYR A 153 12.92 -0.95 13.29
N LYS A 154 14.17 -1.28 13.62
CA LYS A 154 15.23 -1.60 12.64
C LYS A 154 14.94 -2.80 11.73
N GLN A 155 14.04 -3.67 12.14
CA GLN A 155 13.59 -4.84 11.39
C GLN A 155 12.52 -4.51 10.34
N CYS A 156 11.95 -3.31 10.37
CA CYS A 156 10.91 -2.86 9.45
C CYS A 156 11.49 -1.86 8.45
N ASN A 157 10.94 -1.83 7.24
CA ASN A 157 11.13 -0.68 6.36
C ASN A 157 10.16 0.42 6.76
N VAL A 158 10.55 1.69 6.67
CA VAL A 158 9.67 2.82 6.97
C VAL A 158 9.56 3.72 5.75
N TYR A 159 8.32 4.00 5.35
CA TYR A 159 7.99 4.89 4.25
C TYR A 159 7.14 6.04 4.75
N ALA A 160 7.20 7.17 4.06
CA ALA A 160 6.41 8.35 4.36
C ALA A 160 5.75 8.86 3.08
N PHE A 161 4.43 9.07 3.13
CA PHE A 161 3.65 9.65 2.02
C PHE A 161 3.15 11.03 2.36
N THR A 162 3.34 11.95 1.42
CA THR A 162 2.96 13.36 1.59
C THR A 162 1.76 13.78 0.74
N SER A 163 1.39 12.99 -0.26
CA SER A 163 0.28 13.30 -1.18
C SER A 163 -0.31 12.06 -1.84
N GLU A 164 -1.48 12.21 -2.47
CA GLU A 164 -2.13 11.10 -3.19
C GLU A 164 -1.29 10.66 -4.38
N GLU A 165 -0.69 11.61 -5.08
CA GLU A 165 0.19 11.33 -6.23
C GLU A 165 1.39 10.49 -5.81
N ASP A 166 2.03 10.86 -4.70
CA ASP A 166 3.14 10.13 -4.10
C ASP A 166 2.74 8.68 -3.75
N PHE A 167 1.54 8.49 -3.18
CA PHE A 167 0.99 7.16 -2.95
C PHE A 167 0.77 6.38 -4.26
N ILE A 168 0.10 6.97 -5.26
CA ILE A 168 -0.23 6.29 -6.52
C ILE A 168 1.04 5.85 -7.25
N GLN A 169 2.06 6.71 -7.29
CA GLN A 169 3.32 6.40 -7.96
C GLN A 169 4.09 5.28 -7.26
N ASN A 170 3.91 5.14 -5.94
CA ASN A 170 4.74 4.26 -5.14
C ASN A 170 4.05 2.99 -4.62
N ILE A 171 2.72 2.90 -4.65
CA ILE A 171 1.97 1.79 -4.05
C ILE A 171 2.47 0.44 -4.56
N ILE A 172 2.74 0.31 -5.86
CA ILE A 172 3.23 -0.95 -6.45
C ILE A 172 4.54 -1.42 -5.80
N TYR A 173 5.46 -0.51 -5.45
CA TYR A 173 6.70 -0.87 -4.76
C TYR A 173 6.48 -1.29 -3.31
N LEU A 174 5.39 -0.81 -2.69
CA LEU A 174 5.01 -1.23 -1.34
C LEU A 174 4.40 -2.63 -1.36
N ILE A 175 3.57 -2.95 -2.34
CA ILE A 175 2.76 -4.18 -2.33
C ILE A 175 3.41 -5.36 -3.04
N VAL A 176 4.40 -5.15 -3.90
CA VAL A 176 5.09 -6.22 -4.65
C VAL A 176 6.57 -6.21 -4.27
N PRO A 177 7.23 -7.39 -4.11
CA PRO A 177 8.67 -7.45 -3.91
C PRO A 177 9.43 -6.71 -5.02
N ARG A 178 10.41 -5.87 -4.65
CA ARG A 178 11.24 -5.10 -5.59
C ARG A 178 11.83 -5.95 -6.72
N THR A 179 12.20 -7.20 -6.43
CA THR A 179 12.76 -8.16 -7.40
C THR A 179 11.83 -8.52 -8.56
N ILE A 180 10.51 -8.50 -8.35
CA ILE A 180 9.52 -8.77 -9.40
C ILE A 180 9.38 -7.55 -10.32
N TYR A 181 9.44 -6.34 -9.74
CA TYR A 181 9.32 -5.09 -10.50
C TYR A 181 10.58 -4.75 -11.28
N GLU A 182 11.77 -4.91 -10.69
CA GLU A 182 13.04 -4.67 -11.40
C GLU A 182 13.18 -5.58 -12.61
N LYS A 183 12.77 -6.85 -12.51
CA LYS A 183 12.66 -7.74 -13.67
C LYS A 183 11.77 -7.16 -14.75
N LYS A 184 10.57 -6.67 -14.40
CA LYS A 184 9.64 -6.06 -15.36
C LYS A 184 10.22 -4.78 -15.99
N LYS A 185 10.83 -3.89 -15.20
CA LYS A 185 11.47 -2.66 -15.68
C LYS A 185 12.63 -2.95 -16.63
N ILE A 186 13.46 -3.95 -16.30
CA ILE A 186 14.54 -4.43 -17.18
C ILE A 186 13.96 -5.02 -18.46
N THR A 187 12.91 -5.85 -18.38
CA THR A 187 12.24 -6.42 -19.56
C THR A 187 11.63 -5.35 -20.45
N ASP A 188 10.96 -4.34 -19.87
CA ASP A 188 10.35 -3.23 -20.61
C ASP A 188 11.42 -2.33 -21.26
N GLN A 189 12.56 -2.10 -20.58
CA GLN A 189 13.72 -1.41 -21.15
C GLN A 189 14.36 -2.19 -22.30
N ILE A 190 14.55 -3.50 -22.15
CA ILE A 190 15.08 -4.38 -23.22
C ILE A 190 14.14 -4.36 -24.43
N ASN A 191 12.83 -4.49 -24.22
CA ASN A 191 11.83 -4.46 -25.30
C ASN A 191 11.76 -3.10 -26.00
N SER A 192 11.93 -2.00 -25.27
CA SER A 192 12.02 -0.66 -25.84
C SER A 192 13.27 -0.51 -26.73
N LEU A 193 14.42 -1.00 -26.27
CA LEU A 193 15.67 -1.00 -27.04
C LEU A 193 15.60 -1.88 -28.30
N LEU A 194 14.96 -3.06 -28.21
CA LEU A 194 14.79 -3.97 -29.33
C LEU A 194 13.79 -3.46 -30.39
N ASN A 195 12.84 -2.62 -30.00
CA ASN A 195 11.82 -2.05 -30.89
C ASN A 195 12.20 -0.68 -31.50
N GLN A 196 13.37 -0.14 -31.18
CA GLN A 196 13.91 1.02 -31.89
C GLN A 196 14.38 0.55 -33.28
N LYS A 197 13.55 0.77 -34.31
CA LYS A 197 13.98 0.57 -35.71
C LYS A 197 15.22 1.44 -35.99
N PRO A 198 16.22 0.93 -36.72
CA PRO A 198 17.38 1.73 -37.09
C PRO A 198 16.91 2.95 -37.87
N ALA A 199 17.27 4.14 -37.38
CA ALA A 199 17.04 5.38 -38.10
C ALA A 199 17.65 5.24 -39.50
N LYS A 200 16.80 5.33 -40.54
CA LYS A 200 17.26 5.39 -41.92
C LYS A 200 18.25 6.55 -42.02
N LYS A 201 19.53 6.23 -42.22
CA LYS A 201 20.51 7.20 -42.71
C LYS A 201 20.07 7.55 -44.13
N ASN A 202 19.48 8.73 -44.30
CA ASN A 202 19.24 9.28 -45.63
C ASN A 202 20.61 9.53 -46.28
N GLN A 203 20.86 8.80 -47.37
CA GLN A 203 21.81 9.18 -48.42
C GLN A 203 21.13 10.19 -49.33
#